data_AF-A0A954B3R3-F1
#
_entry.id   AF-A0A954B3R3-F1
#
_cell.length_a   1.000
_cell.length_b   1.000
_cell.length_c   1.000
_cell.angle_alpha   90.00
_cell.angle_beta   90.00
_cell.angle_gamma   90.00
#
_symmetry.space_group_name_H-M   'P 1'
#
loop_
_entity.id
_entity.type
_entity.pdbx_description
1 polymer ?
#
loop_
_entity_poly.entity_id
_entity_poly.type
_entity_poly.pdbx_seq_one_letter_code
_entity_poly.pdbx_strand_id
1 'polypeptide(L)'
;EHNCSSCHATGRFGDSPAPEAPPFRTLSHNYRVDALEEAFAEGISVGHPAMPQFEFAPDDVRALVAYLESIQIELPPPPAQE
;
A
#
# COMPACT_ATOMS: atom_id res chain seq x y z
N GLU A 1 -7.81 10.21 -8.29
CA GLU A 1 -7.50 9.84 -6.88
C GLU A 1 -8.71 9.27 -6.09
N HIS A 2 -9.57 8.44 -6.71
CA HIS A 2 -10.73 7.82 -6.03
C HIS A 2 -10.54 6.32 -5.71
N ASN A 3 -9.48 5.72 -6.25
CA ASN A 3 -9.28 4.28 -6.25
C ASN A 3 -8.84 3.71 -4.89
N CYS A 4 -8.03 4.48 -4.14
CA CYS A 4 -7.44 4.00 -2.89
C CYS A 4 -8.03 4.70 -1.65
N SER A 5 -8.37 5.99 -1.76
CA SER A 5 -8.79 6.83 -0.63
C SER A 5 -10.21 6.55 -0.15
N SER A 6 -11.00 5.78 -0.89
CA SER A 6 -12.31 5.30 -0.44
C SER A 6 -12.21 4.34 0.74
N CYS A 7 -11.10 3.60 0.83
CA CYS A 7 -10.86 2.63 1.90
C CYS A 7 -9.67 3.01 2.78
N HIS A 8 -8.57 3.52 2.20
CA HIS A 8 -7.31 3.74 2.90
C HIS A 8 -7.07 5.21 3.24
N ALA A 9 -6.44 5.45 4.39
CA ALA A 9 -5.73 6.71 4.62
C ALA A 9 -4.45 6.72 3.76
N THR A 10 -4.47 7.48 2.67
CA THR A 10 -3.38 7.56 1.69
C THR A 10 -2.29 8.56 2.06
N GLY A 11 -2.55 9.44 3.04
CA GLY A 11 -1.62 10.48 3.47
C GLY A 11 -0.78 10.11 4.69
N ARG A 12 0.06 11.05 5.13
CA ARG A 12 0.91 10.93 6.34
C ARG A 12 0.13 10.94 7.65
N PHE A 13 -1.14 11.34 7.62
CA PHE A 13 -2.00 11.49 8.79
C PHE A 13 -3.41 11.01 8.49
N GLY A 14 -4.22 10.89 9.54
CA GLY A 14 -5.63 10.50 9.46
C GLY A 14 -5.84 8.99 9.47
N ASP A 15 -7.06 8.58 9.75
CA ASP A 15 -7.46 7.19 9.83
C ASP A 15 -8.10 6.73 8.53
N SER A 16 -7.97 5.44 8.23
CA SER A 16 -8.61 4.85 7.06
C SER A 16 -10.13 4.92 7.17
N PRO A 17 -10.84 5.30 6.10
CA PRO A 17 -12.31 5.27 6.08
C PRO A 17 -12.88 3.86 6.35
N ALA A 18 -12.21 2.82 5.84
CA ALA A 18 -12.55 1.44 6.14
C ALA A 18 -11.67 0.93 7.31
N PRO A 19 -12.26 0.44 8.42
CA PRO A 19 -11.48 -0.01 9.59
C PRO A 19 -10.53 -1.18 9.31
N GLU A 20 -10.85 -2.02 8.33
CA GLU A 20 -9.99 -3.15 7.92
C GLU A 20 -8.85 -2.74 6.98
N ALA A 21 -8.91 -1.54 6.41
CA ALA A 21 -7.92 -1.04 5.49
C ALA A 21 -6.78 -0.36 6.26
N PRO A 22 -5.55 -0.88 6.23
CA PRO A 22 -4.44 -0.24 6.93
C PRO A 22 -4.14 1.14 6.32
N PRO A 23 -3.79 2.14 7.14
CA PRO A 23 -3.21 3.38 6.63
C PRO A 23 -1.93 3.09 5.84
N PHE A 24 -1.75 3.74 4.69
CA PHE A 24 -0.62 3.44 3.81
C PHE A 24 0.74 3.71 4.47
N ARG A 25 0.81 4.69 5.38
CA ARG A 25 2.03 5.02 6.13
C ARG A 25 2.54 3.89 7.05
N THR A 26 1.76 2.85 7.31
CA THR A 26 2.13 1.74 8.20
C THR A 26 2.33 0.42 7.45
N LEU A 27 2.39 0.42 6.12
CA LEU A 27 2.54 -0.81 5.34
C LEU A 27 3.88 -1.51 5.63
N SER A 28 4.94 -0.75 5.88
CA SER A 28 6.28 -1.23 6.25
C SER A 28 6.31 -2.15 7.46
N HIS A 29 5.28 -2.10 8.32
CA HIS A 29 5.20 -2.96 9.51
C HIS A 29 4.90 -4.41 9.15
N ASN A 30 4.22 -4.63 8.03
CA ASN A 30 3.71 -5.95 7.64
C ASN A 30 4.30 -6.40 6.29
N TYR A 31 4.75 -5.45 5.47
CA TYR A 31 5.18 -5.70 4.11
C TYR A 31 6.46 -4.94 3.81
N ARG A 32 7.32 -5.55 3.00
CA ARG A 32 8.33 -4.81 2.26
C ARG A 32 7.63 -3.97 1.19
N VAL A 33 7.66 -2.65 1.33
CA VAL A 33 6.92 -1.74 0.43
C VAL A 33 7.42 -1.85 -1.01
N ASP A 34 8.71 -2.07 -1.21
CA ASP A 34 9.31 -2.31 -2.52
C ASP A 34 8.79 -3.60 -3.18
N ALA A 35 8.50 -4.63 -2.38
CA ALA A 35 7.94 -5.89 -2.87
C ALA A 35 6.48 -5.75 -3.34
N LEU A 36 5.81 -4.63 -3.05
CA LEU A 36 4.48 -4.35 -3.58
C LEU A 36 4.51 -3.99 -5.07
N GLU A 37 5.67 -3.62 -5.64
CA GLU A 37 5.82 -3.31 -7.07
C GLU A 37 5.33 -4.48 -7.95
N GLU A 38 5.72 -5.71 -7.62
CA GLU A 38 5.28 -6.90 -8.36
C GLU A 38 3.77 -7.11 -8.23
N ALA A 39 3.24 -7.01 -7.00
CA ALA A 39 1.79 -7.15 -6.76
C ALA A 39 0.96 -6.07 -7.47
N PHE A 40 1.50 -4.86 -7.64
CA PHE A 40 0.85 -3.80 -8.41
C PHE A 40 0.98 -4.02 -9.92
N ALA A 41 2.11 -4.56 -10.39
CA ALA A 41 2.37 -4.84 -11.80
C ALA A 41 1.54 -6.02 -12.34
N GLU A 42 1.30 -7.05 -11.52
CA GLU A 42 0.40 -8.17 -11.84
C GLU A 42 -1.08 -7.80 -11.62
N GLY A 43 -1.33 -6.59 -11.11
CA GLY A 43 -2.62 -6.08 -10.71
C GLY A 43 -2.93 -6.41 -9.24
N ILE A 44 -3.41 -5.39 -8.51
CA ILE A 44 -3.74 -5.47 -7.07
C ILE A 44 -4.63 -6.68 -6.74
N SER A 45 -4.01 -7.72 -6.22
CA SER A 45 -4.65 -8.81 -5.51
C SER A 45 -3.95 -8.98 -4.16
N VAL A 46 -3.81 -7.90 -3.40
CA VAL A 46 -3.34 -7.98 -2.01
C VAL A 46 -4.49 -8.46 -1.14
N GLY A 47 -4.66 -9.79 -1.11
CA GLY A 47 -5.11 -10.58 0.04
C GLY A 47 -6.56 -10.42 0.55
N HIS A 48 -7.34 -9.42 0.13
CA HIS A 48 -8.71 -9.22 0.63
C HIS A 48 -9.74 -9.05 -0.50
N PRO A 49 -10.86 -9.81 -0.53
CA PRO A 49 -11.85 -9.79 -1.61
C PRO A 49 -12.52 -8.43 -1.86
N ALA A 50 -12.50 -7.53 -0.86
CA ALA A 50 -13.10 -6.20 -0.98
C ALA A 50 -12.19 -5.17 -1.66
N MET A 51 -10.89 -5.47 -1.83
CA MET A 51 -9.99 -4.56 -2.53
C MET A 51 -10.22 -4.69 -4.04
N PRO A 52 -10.57 -3.60 -4.75
CA PRO A 52 -10.81 -3.69 -6.18
C PRO A 52 -9.52 -4.05 -6.93
N GLN A 53 -9.69 -4.80 -8.01
CA GLN A 53 -8.61 -5.07 -8.95
C GLN A 53 -8.34 -3.79 -9.74
N PHE A 54 -7.08 -3.33 -9.73
CA PHE A 54 -6.63 -2.19 -10.52
C PHE A 54 -5.49 -2.61 -11.44
N GLU A 55 -5.53 -2.12 -12.68
CA GLU A 55 -4.41 -2.18 -13.62
C GLU A 55 -3.74 -0.81 -13.65
N PHE A 56 -2.43 -0.79 -13.44
CA PHE A 56 -1.61 0.42 -13.52
C PHE A 56 -0.58 0.27 -14.62
N ALA A 57 -0.24 1.38 -15.29
CA ALA A 57 0.92 1.38 -16.18
C ALA A 57 2.20 1.19 -15.34
N PRO A 58 3.28 0.60 -15.91
CA PRO A 58 4.53 0.36 -15.17
C PRO A 58 5.11 1.61 -14.50
N ASP A 59 5.04 2.77 -15.17
CA ASP A 59 5.50 4.04 -14.61
C ASP A 59 4.64 4.51 -13.44
N ASP A 60 3.32 4.26 -13.48
CA ASP A 60 2.39 4.59 -12.40
C ASP A 60 2.63 3.68 -11.18
N VAL A 61 2.92 2.40 -11.40
CA VAL A 61 3.30 1.47 -10.34
C VAL A 61 4.54 1.98 -9.62
N ARG A 62 5.59 2.34 -10.38
CA ARG A 62 6.84 2.86 -9.82
C ARG A 62 6.62 4.15 -9.03
N ALA A 63 5.80 5.07 -9.55
CA ALA A 63 5.45 6.31 -8.86
C ALA A 63 4.64 6.04 -7.57
N LEU A 64 3.72 5.08 -7.60
CA LEU A 64 2.94 4.68 -6.44
C LEU A 64 3.82 4.08 -5.35
N VAL A 65 4.69 3.13 -5.69
CA VAL A 65 5.61 2.50 -4.73
C VAL A 65 6.54 3.55 -4.11
N ALA A 66 7.15 4.41 -4.93
CA ALA A 66 8.00 5.49 -4.43
C ALA A 66 7.24 6.45 -3.49
N TYR A 67 5.97 6.75 -3.79
CA TYR A 67 5.13 7.53 -2.89
C TYR A 67 4.86 6.79 -1.56
N LEU A 68 4.51 5.51 -1.61
CA LEU A 68 4.28 4.69 -0.43
C LEU A 68 5.54 4.66 0.45
N GLU A 69 6.71 4.41 -0.12
CA GLU A 69 7.99 4.46 0.62
C GLU A 69 8.19 5.81 1.32
N SER A 70 7.90 6.92 0.64
CA SER A 70 8.12 8.29 1.16
C SER A 70 7.22 8.69 2.34
N ILE A 71 6.17 7.92 2.62
CA ILE A 71 5.22 8.19 3.70
C ILE A 71 5.29 7.16 4.83
N GLN A 72 6.15 6.14 4.72
CA GLN A 72 6.27 5.15 5.78
C GLN A 72 6.76 5.81 7.07
N ILE A 73 6.10 5.48 8.18
CA ILE A 73 6.63 5.80 9.50
C ILE A 73 7.65 4.73 9.87
N GLU A 74 8.81 5.16 10.33
CA GLU A 74 9.86 4.25 10.74
C GLU A 74 9.51 3.70 12.13
N LEU A 75 9.02 2.47 12.16
CA LEU A 75 8.97 1.62 13.35
C LEU A 75 10.01 0.50 13.16
N PRO A 76 10.55 -0.07 14.25
CA PRO A 76 11.59 -1.09 14.16
C PRO A 76 11.15 -2.21 13.21
N PRO A 77 12.08 -2.73 12.38
CA PRO A 77 11.73 -3.66 11.32
C PRO A 77 10.96 -4.86 11.88
N PRO A 78 9.90 -5.33 11.21
CA PRO A 78 9.27 -6.58 11.59
C PRO A 78 10.32 -7.71 11.56
N PRO A 79 10.19 -8.74 12.42
CA PRO A 79 11.05 -9.92 12.30
C PRO A 79 10.95 -10.44 10.87
N ALA A 80 12.11 -10.67 10.25
CA ALA A 80 12.21 -11.15 8.88
C ALA A 80 11.32 -12.38 8.73
N GLN A 81 10.36 -12.32 7.81
CA GLN A 81 9.53 -13.46 7.44
C GLN A 81 10.34 -14.28 6.43
N GLU A 82 10.78 -15.46 6.86
CA GLU A 82 11.52 -16.47 6.08
C GLU A 82 10.61 -17.23 5.11
#